data_AF-A0A7C4Y4J1-F1
#
_entry.id   AF-A0A7C4Y4J1-F1
#
_cell.length_a   1.000
_cell.length_b   1.000
_cell.length_c   1.000
_cell.angle_alpha   90.00
_cell.angle_beta   90.00
_cell.angle_gamma   90.00
#
_symmetry.space_group_name_H-M   'P 1'
#
loop_
_entity.id
_entity.type
_entity.pdbx_description
1 polymer ?
#
loop_
_entity_poly.entity_id
_entity_poly.type
_entity_poly.pdbx_seq_one_letter_code
_entity_poly.pdbx_strand_id
1 'polypeptide(L)'
;MKEIDIIIKALQLEAQQKPNERIYVGFKSYTYSEFVKMLNDHKKLSKAERQFVENFLNTSLKLFKENKAYREKILKLAGEIDACNFSSS
;
A
#
# COMPACT_ATOMS: atom_id res chain seq x y z
N MET A 1 11.55 -8.02 -7.71
CA MET A 1 10.18 -7.61 -7.30
C MET A 1 9.89 -6.28 -7.97
N LYS A 2 8.69 -6.05 -8.54
CA LYS A 2 8.34 -4.73 -9.11
C LYS A 2 8.00 -3.77 -7.97
N GLU A 3 8.18 -2.46 -8.17
CA GLU A 3 7.85 -1.42 -7.18
C GLU A 3 6.41 -1.55 -6.65
N ILE A 4 5.50 -1.96 -7.54
CA ILE A 4 4.10 -2.18 -7.19
C ILE A 4 3.90 -3.36 -6.23
N ASP A 5 4.70 -4.42 -6.36
CA ASP A 5 4.63 -5.59 -5.48
C ASP A 5 5.09 -5.22 -4.06
N ILE A 6 6.09 -4.33 -3.95
CA ILE A 6 6.58 -3.80 -2.66
C ILE A 6 5.46 -3.00 -1.98
N ILE A 7 4.77 -2.14 -2.73
CA ILE A 7 3.64 -1.36 -2.23
C ILE A 7 2.51 -2.30 -1.76
N ILE A 8 2.16 -3.32 -2.57
CA ILE A 8 1.13 -4.31 -2.20
C ILE A 8 1.52 -5.07 -0.92
N LYS A 9 2.79 -5.51 -0.80
CA LYS A 9 3.32 -6.18 0.39
C LYS A 9 3.22 -5.28 1.63
N ALA A 10 3.60 -4.01 1.53
CA ALA A 10 3.47 -3.05 2.62
C ALA A 10 2.01 -2.87 3.06
N LEU A 11 1.07 -2.80 2.10
CA LEU A 11 -0.37 -2.69 2.39
C LEU A 11 -0.92 -3.96 3.07
N GLN A 12 -0.46 -5.14 2.66
CA GLN A 12 -0.81 -6.40 3.31
C GLN A 12 -0.31 -6.47 4.76
N LEU A 13 0.92 -6.00 5.02
CA LEU A 13 1.47 -5.93 6.37
C LEU A 13 0.75 -4.89 7.25
N GLU A 14 0.39 -3.74 6.69
CA GLU A 14 -0.45 -2.77 7.38
C GLU A 14 -1.83 -3.36 7.67
N ALA A 15 -2.43 -4.13 6.77
CA ALA A 15 -3.70 -4.82 7.05
C ALA A 15 -3.60 -5.87 8.16
N GLN A 16 -2.42 -6.45 8.40
CA GLN A 16 -2.20 -7.35 9.54
C GLN A 16 -2.05 -6.58 10.86
N GLN A 17 -1.34 -5.46 10.86
CA GLN A 17 -1.08 -4.66 12.06
C GLN A 17 -2.26 -3.78 12.48
N LYS A 18 -2.97 -3.22 11.51
CA LYS A 18 -3.99 -2.18 11.67
C LYS A 18 -5.16 -2.42 10.70
N PRO A 19 -5.85 -3.58 10.80
CA PRO A 19 -6.87 -4.01 9.85
C PRO A 19 -8.03 -3.03 9.70
N ASN A 20 -8.36 -2.28 10.75
CA ASN A 20 -9.50 -1.35 10.82
C ASN A 20 -9.15 0.10 10.46
N GLU A 21 -7.85 0.42 10.26
CA GLU A 21 -7.47 1.76 9.84
C GLU A 21 -7.92 2.01 8.40
N ARG A 22 -8.38 3.24 8.13
CA ARG A 22 -9.02 3.59 6.86
C ARG A 22 -8.02 4.21 5.89
N ILE A 23 -8.05 3.71 4.67
CA ILE A 23 -7.42 4.30 3.49
C ILE A 23 -8.44 5.23 2.84
N TYR A 24 -8.09 6.51 2.70
CA TYR A 24 -8.95 7.52 2.11
C TYR A 24 -8.49 7.85 0.69
N VAL A 25 -9.38 7.73 -0.29
CA VAL A 25 -9.14 8.20 -1.66
C VAL A 25 -10.40 8.90 -2.16
N GLY A 26 -10.35 10.23 -2.19
CA GLY A 26 -11.54 11.05 -2.46
C GLY A 26 -12.63 10.85 -1.40
N PHE A 27 -13.86 10.57 -1.84
CA PHE A 27 -15.03 10.40 -0.96
C PHE A 27 -15.23 8.97 -0.44
N LYS A 28 -14.46 8.00 -0.93
CA LYS A 28 -14.55 6.61 -0.51
C LYS A 28 -13.42 6.28 0.45
N SER A 29 -13.75 5.49 1.47
CA SER A 29 -12.78 4.93 2.40
C SER A 29 -13.00 3.44 2.53
N TYR A 30 -11.90 2.69 2.60
CA TYR A 30 -11.90 1.27 2.91
C TYR A 30 -10.93 1.04 4.05
N THR A 31 -11.23 0.11 4.93
CA THR A 31 -10.24 -0.36 5.89
C THR A 31 -9.10 -1.07 5.16
N TYR A 32 -7.90 -1.16 5.77
CA TYR A 32 -6.80 -1.92 5.18
C TYR A 32 -7.20 -3.38 4.88
N SER A 33 -7.99 -4.01 5.75
CA SER A 33 -8.48 -5.37 5.53
C SER A 33 -9.40 -5.46 4.30
N GLU A 34 -10.34 -4.53 4.15
CA GLU A 34 -11.21 -4.45 2.97
C GLU A 34 -10.40 -4.21 1.70
N PHE A 35 -9.45 -3.27 1.74
CA PHE A 35 -8.63 -2.94 0.59
C PHE A 35 -7.77 -4.12 0.13
N VAL A 36 -7.16 -4.87 1.05
CA VAL A 36 -6.39 -6.07 0.72
C VAL A 36 -7.27 -7.19 0.16
N LYS A 37 -8.50 -7.35 0.68
CA LYS A 37 -9.48 -8.26 0.06
C LYS A 37 -9.77 -7.84 -1.38
N MET A 38 -9.95 -6.55 -1.64
CA MET A 38 -10.17 -6.05 -3.00
C MET A 38 -8.96 -6.31 -3.92
N LEU A 39 -7.73 -6.14 -3.43
CA LEU A 39 -6.52 -6.47 -4.19
C LEU A 39 -6.48 -7.95 -4.58
N ASN A 40 -6.84 -8.85 -3.65
CA ASN A 40 -6.82 -10.29 -3.89
C ASN A 40 -7.98 -10.75 -4.80
N ASP A 41 -9.17 -10.15 -4.66
CA ASP A 41 -10.38 -10.49 -5.41
C ASP A 41 -10.62 -9.54 -6.61
N HIS A 42 -9.55 -9.04 -7.25
CA HIS A 42 -9.63 -8.04 -8.32
C HIS A 42 -10.63 -8.40 -9.45
N LYS A 43 -10.78 -9.70 -9.75
CA LYS A 43 -11.72 -10.19 -10.77
C LYS A 43 -13.20 -10.11 -10.37
N LYS A 44 -13.52 -10.07 -9.08
CA LYS A 44 -14.91 -9.96 -8.57
C LYS A 44 -15.32 -8.53 -8.26
N LEU A 45 -14.37 -7.59 -8.31
CA LEU A 45 -14.64 -6.18 -8.11
C LEU A 45 -15.55 -5.59 -9.20
N SER A 46 -16.45 -4.71 -8.79
CA SER A 46 -17.19 -3.84 -9.70
C SER A 46 -16.24 -2.90 -10.45
N LYS A 47 -16.71 -2.33 -11.57
CA LYS A 47 -15.93 -1.36 -12.36
C LYS A 47 -15.40 -0.20 -11.51
N ALA A 48 -16.22 0.32 -10.59
CA ALA A 48 -15.85 1.42 -9.72
C ALA A 48 -14.76 1.03 -8.70
N GLU A 49 -14.82 -0.19 -8.17
CA GLU A 49 -13.83 -0.70 -7.22
C GLU A 49 -12.49 -1.01 -7.90
N ARG A 50 -12.51 -1.58 -9.10
CA ARG A 50 -11.28 -1.76 -9.90
C ARG A 50 -10.60 -0.44 -10.18
N GLN A 51 -11.38 0.54 -10.66
CA GLN A 51 -10.86 1.87 -10.95
C GLN A 51 -10.31 2.56 -9.70
N PHE A 52 -10.94 2.34 -8.53
CA PHE A 52 -10.42 2.81 -7.25
C PHE A 52 -9.06 2.20 -6.91
N VAL A 53 -8.96 0.86 -6.99
CA VAL A 53 -7.71 0.13 -6.71
C VAL A 53 -6.60 0.57 -7.67
N GLU A 54 -6.88 0.61 -8.97
CA GLU A 54 -5.91 1.06 -9.98
C GLU A 54 -5.45 2.50 -9.74
N ASN A 55 -6.37 3.43 -9.45
CA ASN A 55 -6.02 4.81 -9.14
C ASN A 55 -5.15 4.90 -7.89
N PHE A 56 -5.52 4.20 -6.82
CA PHE A 56 -4.74 4.19 -5.58
C PHE A 56 -3.33 3.65 -5.79
N LEU A 57 -3.21 2.55 -6.52
CA LEU A 57 -1.93 1.93 -6.85
C LEU A 57 -1.06 2.84 -7.72
N ASN A 58 -1.64 3.50 -8.72
CA ASN A 58 -0.93 4.47 -9.56
C ASN A 58 -0.46 5.69 -8.76
N THR A 59 -1.32 6.25 -7.89
CA THR A 59 -0.95 7.35 -6.99
C THR A 59 0.14 6.94 -6.01
N SER A 60 0.02 5.75 -5.42
CA SER A 60 1.02 5.21 -4.49
C SER A 60 2.36 4.97 -5.19
N LEU A 61 2.35 4.47 -6.43
CA LEU A 61 3.55 4.29 -7.23
C LEU A 61 4.21 5.63 -7.58
N LYS A 62 3.41 6.64 -7.94
CA LYS A 62 3.91 8.00 -8.17
C LYS A 62 4.56 8.57 -6.91
N LEU A 63 3.88 8.49 -5.77
CA LEU A 63 4.43 8.90 -4.47
C LEU A 63 5.69 8.12 -4.11
N PHE A 64 5.74 6.82 -4.39
CA PHE A 64 6.91 5.99 -4.16
C PHE A 64 8.14 6.46 -4.97
N LYS A 65 7.93 6.99 -6.19
CA LYS A 65 9.02 7.50 -7.03
C LYS A 65 9.44 8.92 -6.66
N GLU A 66 8.46 9.77 -6.39
CA GLU A 66 8.67 11.22 -6.26
C GLU A 66 8.90 11.66 -4.82
N ASN A 67 8.42 10.89 -3.83
CA ASN A 67 8.49 11.26 -2.41
C ASN A 67 9.38 10.28 -1.63
N LYS A 68 10.60 10.75 -1.29
CA LYS A 68 11.60 9.97 -0.54
C LYS A 68 11.06 9.44 0.78
N ALA A 69 10.35 10.26 1.57
CA ALA A 69 9.83 9.85 2.88
C ALA A 69 8.76 8.76 2.75
N TYR A 70 7.87 8.88 1.76
CA TYR A 70 6.88 7.84 1.48
C TYR A 70 7.55 6.54 1.03
N ARG A 71 8.53 6.63 0.12
CA ARG A 71 9.32 5.48 -0.36
C ARG A 71 10.01 4.74 0.79
N GLU A 72 10.69 5.46 1.66
CA GLU A 72 11.39 4.90 2.83
C GLU A 72 10.41 4.23 3.80
N LYS A 73 9.26 4.85 4.05
CA LYS A 73 8.20 4.25 4.88
C LYS A 73 7.72 2.92 4.28
N ILE A 74 7.41 2.89 2.99
CA ILE A 74 6.92 1.67 2.30
C ILE A 74 7.98 0.58 2.29
N LEU A 75 9.23 0.91 1.98
CA LEU A 75 10.34 -0.04 1.98
C LEU A 75 10.60 -0.62 3.39
N LYS A 76 10.55 0.23 4.43
CA LYS A 76 10.65 -0.21 5.84
C LYS A 76 9.52 -1.15 6.21
N LEU A 77 8.28 -0.80 5.85
CA LEU A 77 7.11 -1.65 6.12
C LEU A 77 7.20 -2.98 5.38
N ALA A 78 7.61 -2.97 4.11
CA ALA A 78 7.77 -4.18 3.31
C ALA A 78 8.95 -5.06 3.75
N GLY A 79 9.76 -4.64 4.73
CA GLY A 79 10.97 -5.33 5.15
C GLY A 79 12.08 -5.32 4.10
N GLU A 80 12.02 -4.38 3.15
CA GLU A 80 13.04 -4.18 2.11
C GLU A 80 14.14 -3.21 2.58
N ILE A 81 13.92 -2.53 3.70
CA ILE A 81 14.97 -1.89 4.49
C ILE A 81 15.02 -2.63 5.81
N ASP A 82 16.12 -3.33 6.05
CA ASP A 82 16.45 -3.92 7.33
C ASP A 82 16.38 -2.83 8.40
N ALA A 83 15.65 -3.09 9.50
CA ALA A 83 15.51 -2.16 10.62
C ALA A 83 16.86 -1.84 11.31
N CYS A 84 17.97 -2.43 10.85
CA CYS A 84 19.28 -2.38 11.48
C CYS A 84 20.23 -1.25 11.05
N ASN A 85 19.96 -0.44 10.01
CA ASN A 85 20.92 0.59 9.57
C ASN A 85 20.62 2.03 9.99
N PHE A 86 19.82 2.25 11.04
CA PHE A 86 19.78 3.54 11.75
C PHE A 86 20.24 3.45 13.21
N SER A 87 20.99 2.40 13.55
CA SER A 87 21.87 2.43 14.71
C SER A 87 23.31 2.60 14.19
N SER A 88 23.90 3.76 14.52
CA SER A 88 25.34 4.06 14.50
C SER A 88 25.98 4.44 13.15
N SER A 89 26.12 5.75 12.92
CA SER A 89 27.44 6.43 12.91
C SER A 89 27.24 7.93 13.06
#